data_AF-A0AAF0PI00-F1
#
_entry.id   AF-A0AAF0PI00-F1
#
_cell.length_a   1.000
_cell.length_b   1.000
_cell.length_c   1.000
_cell.angle_alpha   90.00
_cell.angle_beta   90.00
_cell.angle_gamma   90.00
#
_symmetry.space_group_name_H-M   'P 1'
#
loop_
_entity.id
_entity.type
_entity.pdbx_description
1 polymer ?
#
loop_
_entity_poly.entity_id
_entity_poly.type
_entity_poly.pdbx_seq_one_letter_code
_entity_poly.pdbx_strand_id
1 'polypeptide(L)'
;MVYEDYTDLLESADPVPQPASGDDGYPSKREIDQLLTEAHREERERVENLLEEIEGQIQERTNLHEDLIHELEQELERYEENLQQLLRQFGSGSREKKEHQKRRIQELSKEIRKEQRRHWHDRQKLLAERREVRRELDALDDDLLASLL
;
A
#
# COMPACT_ATOMS: atom_id res chain seq x y z
N MET A 1 16.11 -56.99 15.89
CA MET A 1 16.64 -55.74 16.46
C MET A 1 16.06 -55.66 17.86
N VAL A 2 16.85 -56.07 18.86
CA VAL A 2 16.42 -56.25 20.24
C VAL A 2 16.63 -54.90 20.94
N TYR A 3 15.55 -54.29 21.43
CA TYR A 3 15.61 -53.16 22.33
C TYR A 3 15.88 -53.71 23.73
N GLU A 4 17.14 -54.01 24.01
CA GLU A 4 17.60 -54.21 25.37
C GLU A 4 18.33 -52.95 25.81
N ASP A 5 18.01 -52.57 27.05
CA ASP A 5 18.88 -51.82 27.95
C ASP A 5 18.78 -50.29 28.01
N TYR A 6 17.57 -49.78 28.28
CA TYR A 6 17.39 -48.43 28.86
C TYR A 6 17.21 -48.45 30.38
N THR A 7 17.10 -49.63 30.99
CA THR A 7 16.88 -49.80 32.43
C THR A 7 18.16 -49.57 33.22
N ASP A 8 19.31 -50.06 32.74
CA ASP A 8 20.60 -49.88 33.43
C ASP A 8 21.11 -48.42 33.36
N LEU A 9 20.68 -47.68 32.33
CA LEU A 9 20.96 -46.25 32.16
C LEU A 9 20.15 -45.35 33.12
N LEU A 10 18.97 -45.80 33.55
CA LEU A 10 18.12 -45.07 34.49
C LEU A 10 18.49 -45.35 35.95
N GLU A 11 19.08 -46.50 36.25
CA GLU A 11 19.48 -46.91 37.60
C GLU A 11 20.85 -46.33 38.02
N SER A 12 21.68 -45.97 37.04
CA SER A 12 22.99 -45.34 37.22
C SER A 12 23.00 -43.82 37.10
N ALA A 13 21.87 -43.22 36.70
CA ALA A 13 21.73 -41.77 36.68
C ALA A 13 21.55 -41.26 38.11
N ASP A 14 22.43 -40.34 38.53
CA ASP A 14 22.22 -39.55 39.74
C ASP A 14 20.77 -39.02 39.76
N PRO A 15 20.07 -39.07 40.90
CA PRO A 15 18.71 -38.58 40.97
C PRO A 15 18.67 -37.17 40.39
N VAL A 16 17.91 -36.99 39.30
CA VAL A 16 17.69 -35.68 38.68
C VAL A 16 17.34 -34.74 39.83
N PRO A 17 18.10 -33.65 40.04
CA PRO A 17 17.79 -32.70 41.10
C PRO A 17 16.34 -32.31 40.92
N GLN A 18 15.47 -32.68 41.87
CA GLN A 18 14.12 -32.15 41.87
C GLN A 18 14.28 -30.64 41.91
N PRO A 19 13.68 -29.89 40.97
CA PRO A 19 13.82 -28.44 40.96
C PRO A 19 13.36 -27.94 42.33
N ALA A 20 14.33 -27.42 43.08
CA ALA A 20 14.07 -26.78 44.34
C ALA A 20 13.04 -25.69 44.06
N SER A 21 11.93 -25.74 44.78
CA SER A 21 10.83 -24.81 44.67
C SER A 21 11.37 -23.39 44.85
N GLY A 22 11.55 -22.65 43.76
CA GLY A 22 12.20 -21.34 43.80
C GLY A 22 12.37 -20.75 42.41
N ASP A 23 11.32 -20.06 41.95
CA ASP A 23 11.39 -18.92 41.02
C ASP A 23 12.28 -19.13 39.78
N ASP A 24 11.85 -20.02 38.89
CA ASP A 24 12.40 -20.05 37.54
C ASP A 24 12.08 -18.71 36.86
N GLY A 25 13.08 -18.04 36.28
CA GLY A 25 12.97 -16.74 35.60
C GLY A 25 12.10 -16.72 34.33
N TYR A 26 11.02 -17.49 34.30
CA TYR A 26 9.95 -17.38 33.33
C TYR A 26 9.04 -16.21 33.72
N PRO A 27 8.68 -15.35 32.75
CA PRO A 27 7.74 -14.28 33.01
C PRO A 27 6.44 -14.86 33.55
N SER A 28 5.92 -14.25 34.60
CA SER A 28 4.61 -14.60 35.15
C SER A 28 3.54 -14.46 34.06
N LYS A 29 2.42 -15.19 34.17
CA LYS A 29 1.31 -15.07 33.22
C LYS A 29 0.91 -13.60 32.96
N ARG A 30 0.93 -12.77 34.02
CA ARG A 30 0.64 -11.34 33.93
C ARG A 30 1.69 -10.55 33.13
N GLU A 31 2.96 -10.91 33.22
CA GLU A 31 4.04 -10.29 32.43
C GLU A 31 3.94 -10.72 30.96
N ILE A 32 3.57 -11.97 30.68
CA ILE A 32 3.29 -12.46 29.33
C ILE A 32 2.10 -11.69 28.72
N ASP A 33 1.00 -11.56 29.45
CA ASP A 33 -0.20 -10.85 28.99
C ASP A 33 0.10 -9.36 28.70
N GLN A 34 0.96 -8.73 29.52
CA GLN A 34 1.42 -7.36 29.30
C GLN A 34 2.29 -7.22 28.05
N LEU A 35 3.24 -8.12 27.83
CA LEU A 35 4.09 -8.13 26.63
C LEU A 35 3.27 -8.35 25.36
N LEU A 36 2.29 -9.27 25.40
CA LEU A 36 1.39 -9.51 24.28
C LEU A 36 0.53 -8.29 23.97
N THR A 37 -0.03 -7.63 24.99
CA THR A 37 -0.84 -6.42 24.81
C THR A 37 -0.02 -5.28 24.20
N GLU A 38 1.21 -5.08 24.67
CA GLU A 38 2.10 -4.03 24.17
C GLU A 38 2.49 -4.33 22.70
N ALA A 39 2.88 -5.57 22.40
CA ALA A 39 3.21 -5.99 21.03
C ALA A 39 2.02 -5.84 20.06
N HIS A 40 0.81 -6.20 20.48
CA HIS A 40 -0.41 -5.99 19.69
C HIS A 40 -0.67 -4.50 19.44
N ARG A 41 -0.47 -3.64 20.44
CA ARG A 41 -0.64 -2.19 20.29
C ARG A 41 0.36 -1.63 19.29
N GLU A 42 1.63 -2.01 19.38
CA GLU A 42 2.69 -1.58 18.46
C GLU A 42 2.42 -2.04 17.02
N GLU A 43 1.97 -3.28 16.84
CA GLU A 43 1.62 -3.80 15.51
C GLU A 43 0.43 -3.05 14.92
N ARG A 44 -0.62 -2.83 15.72
CA ARG A 44 -1.78 -2.04 15.30
C ARG A 44 -1.39 -0.64 14.88
N GLU A 45 -0.60 0.07 15.68
CA GLU A 45 -0.14 1.42 15.38
C GLU A 45 0.67 1.45 14.07
N ARG A 46 1.51 0.43 13.82
CA ARG A 46 2.24 0.30 12.54
C ARG A 46 1.30 0.16 11.35
N VAL A 47 0.29 -0.70 11.45
CA VAL A 47 -0.68 -0.94 10.38
C VAL A 47 -1.59 0.29 10.15
N GLU A 48 -1.99 0.98 11.21
CA GLU A 48 -2.72 2.26 11.15
C GLU A 48 -1.90 3.34 10.43
N ASN A 49 -0.62 3.49 10.78
CA ASN A 49 0.29 4.43 10.11
C ASN A 49 0.43 4.10 8.62
N LEU A 50 0.60 2.83 8.27
CA LEU A 50 0.66 2.39 6.87
C LEU A 50 -0.62 2.73 6.11
N LEU A 51 -1.78 2.59 6.76
CA LEU A 51 -3.07 2.95 6.16
C LEU A 51 -3.16 4.46 5.88
N GLU A 52 -2.72 5.28 6.83
CA GLU A 52 -2.66 6.74 6.67
C GLU A 52 -1.70 7.13 5.54
N GLU A 53 -0.53 6.51 5.46
CA GLU A 53 0.43 6.73 4.36
C GLU A 53 -0.20 6.42 3.00
N ILE A 54 -0.92 5.30 2.85
CA ILE A 54 -1.59 4.94 1.60
C ILE A 54 -2.69 5.96 1.27
N GLU A 55 -3.47 6.41 2.24
CA GLU A 55 -4.50 7.43 2.04
C GLU A 55 -3.89 8.78 1.61
N GLY A 56 -2.77 9.16 2.21
CA GLY A 56 -1.96 10.32 1.80
C GLY A 56 -1.46 10.21 0.36
N GLN A 57 -0.90 9.05 -0.01
CA GLN A 57 -0.43 8.79 -1.38
C GLN A 57 -1.56 8.86 -2.41
N ILE A 58 -2.76 8.35 -2.09
CA ILE A 58 -3.92 8.48 -2.98
C ILE A 58 -4.23 9.95 -3.21
N GLN A 59 -4.31 10.74 -2.13
CA GLN A 59 -4.66 12.16 -2.23
C GLN A 59 -3.61 12.96 -3.00
N GLU A 60 -2.34 12.83 -2.65
CA GLU A 60 -1.24 13.55 -3.28
C GLU A 60 -1.19 13.26 -4.79
N ARG A 61 -1.30 11.98 -5.16
CA ARG A 61 -1.20 11.56 -6.56
C ARG A 61 -2.46 11.90 -7.37
N THR A 62 -3.62 12.00 -6.72
CA THR A 62 -4.82 12.58 -7.33
C THR A 62 -4.64 14.07 -7.60
N ASN A 63 -4.13 14.85 -6.64
CA ASN A 63 -3.88 16.28 -6.84
C ASN A 63 -2.89 16.51 -7.99
N LEU A 64 -1.76 15.80 -7.99
CA LEU A 64 -0.76 15.88 -9.07
C LEU A 64 -1.34 15.50 -10.44
N HIS A 65 -2.24 14.51 -10.47
CA HIS A 65 -2.92 14.13 -11.71
C HIS A 65 -3.86 15.24 -12.19
N GLU A 66 -4.64 15.83 -11.28
CA GLU A 66 -5.56 16.93 -11.60
C GLU A 66 -4.81 18.15 -12.14
N ASP A 67 -3.70 18.53 -11.51
CA ASP A 67 -2.82 19.61 -11.98
C ASP A 67 -2.29 19.34 -13.39
N LEU A 68 -1.76 18.12 -13.63
CA LEU A 68 -1.23 17.74 -14.93
C LEU A 68 -2.31 17.70 -16.02
N ILE A 69 -3.50 17.18 -15.72
CA ILE A 69 -4.62 17.19 -16.67
C ILE A 69 -5.03 18.62 -16.98
N HIS A 70 -5.10 19.49 -15.97
CA HIS A 70 -5.45 20.89 -16.15
C HIS A 70 -4.46 21.61 -17.06
N GLU A 71 -3.15 21.39 -16.88
CA GLU A 71 -2.11 21.95 -17.75
C GLU A 71 -2.26 21.47 -19.20
N LEU A 72 -2.49 20.18 -19.41
CA LEU A 72 -2.68 19.60 -20.75
C LEU A 72 -3.95 20.12 -21.42
N GLU A 73 -5.03 20.31 -20.67
CA GLU A 73 -6.29 20.88 -21.17
C GLU A 73 -6.13 22.35 -21.56
N GLN A 74 -5.43 23.15 -20.75
CA GLN A 74 -5.10 24.53 -21.12
C GLN A 74 -4.23 24.59 -22.39
N GLU A 75 -3.26 23.69 -22.54
CA GLU A 75 -2.46 23.62 -23.76
C GLU A 75 -3.35 23.24 -24.96
N LEU A 76 -4.21 22.24 -24.82
CA LEU A 76 -5.15 21.80 -25.85
C LEU A 76 -6.04 22.97 -26.31
N GLU A 77 -6.64 23.71 -25.38
CA GLU A 77 -7.50 24.86 -25.67
C GLU A 77 -6.74 25.91 -26.50
N ARG A 78 -5.51 26.25 -26.12
CA ARG A 78 -4.67 27.19 -26.90
C ARG A 78 -4.44 26.72 -28.33
N TYR A 79 -4.16 25.44 -28.54
CA TYR A 79 -3.98 24.89 -29.90
C TYR A 79 -5.30 24.89 -30.69
N GLU A 80 -6.43 24.61 -30.04
CA GLU A 80 -7.76 24.67 -30.66
C GLU A 80 -8.13 26.10 -31.08
N GLU A 81 -7.92 27.09 -30.21
CA GLU A 81 -8.13 28.51 -30.52
C GLU A 81 -7.25 28.96 -31.69
N ASN A 82 -5.96 28.61 -31.67
CA ASN A 82 -5.03 28.92 -32.76
C ASN A 82 -5.48 28.29 -34.09
N LEU A 83 -5.95 27.05 -34.06
CA LEU A 83 -6.50 26.39 -35.24
C LEU A 83 -7.75 27.12 -35.75
N GLN A 84 -8.66 27.52 -34.87
CA GLN A 84 -9.85 28.29 -35.25
C GLN A 84 -9.49 29.62 -35.90
N GLN A 85 -8.50 30.35 -35.36
CA GLN A 85 -8.01 31.60 -35.96
C GLN A 85 -7.42 31.37 -37.36
N LEU A 86 -6.61 30.32 -37.54
CA LEU A 86 -6.06 29.95 -38.85
C LEU A 86 -7.17 29.56 -39.84
N LEU A 87 -8.21 28.87 -39.40
CA LEU A 87 -9.37 28.51 -40.24
C LEU A 87 -10.12 29.73 -40.76
N ARG A 88 -10.19 30.81 -39.97
CA ARG A 88 -10.82 32.08 -40.37
C ARG A 88 -9.98 32.88 -41.38
N GLN A 89 -8.67 32.66 -41.45
CA GLN A 89 -7.79 33.32 -42.43
C GLN A 89 -7.90 32.65 -43.81
N PHE A 90 -8.31 33.43 -44.82
CA PHE A 90 -8.34 33.03 -46.23
C PHE A 90 -6.93 33.15 -46.85
N GLY A 91 -6.21 32.02 -46.99
CA GLY A 91 -4.91 31.99 -47.66
C GLY A 91 -4.27 30.59 -47.71
N SER A 92 -3.62 30.24 -48.83
CA SER A 92 -3.01 28.92 -49.07
C SER A 92 -1.76 28.65 -48.21
N GLY A 93 -1.05 29.70 -47.74
CA GLY A 93 0.11 29.60 -46.85
C GLY A 93 -0.20 29.09 -45.43
N SER A 94 -1.47 28.84 -45.12
CA SER A 94 -1.92 28.35 -43.81
C SER A 94 -2.05 26.83 -43.72
N ARG A 95 -1.96 26.07 -44.82
CA ARG A 95 -2.29 24.63 -44.83
C ARG A 95 -1.36 23.80 -43.93
N GLU A 96 -0.05 24.03 -44.01
CA GLU A 96 0.93 23.30 -43.19
C GLU A 96 0.79 23.65 -41.70
N LYS A 97 0.57 24.93 -41.38
CA LYS A 97 0.31 25.38 -40.00
C LYS A 97 -0.97 24.76 -39.43
N LYS A 98 -2.04 24.68 -40.22
CA LYS A 98 -3.31 24.02 -39.85
C LYS A 98 -3.09 22.54 -39.55
N GLU A 99 -2.33 21.86 -40.41
CA GLU A 99 -2.04 20.43 -40.23
C GLU A 99 -1.18 20.18 -38.98
N HIS A 100 -0.17 21.02 -38.74
CA HIS A 100 0.62 20.97 -37.52
C HIS A 100 -0.24 21.14 -36.25
N GLN A 101 -1.11 22.15 -36.22
CA GLN A 101 -2.01 22.40 -35.10
C GLN A 101 -2.95 21.20 -34.85
N LYS A 102 -3.55 20.64 -35.91
CA LYS A 102 -4.39 19.44 -35.80
C LYS A 102 -3.64 18.24 -35.23
N ARG A 103 -2.41 18.00 -35.69
CA ARG A 103 -1.57 16.90 -35.18
C ARG A 103 -1.29 17.08 -33.68
N ARG A 104 -0.91 18.30 -33.27
CA ARG A 104 -0.64 18.58 -31.85
C ARG A 104 -1.88 18.42 -30.97
N ILE A 105 -3.05 18.88 -31.41
CA ILE A 105 -4.32 18.64 -30.69
C ILE A 105 -4.58 17.13 -30.52
N GLN A 106 -4.36 16.33 -31.57
CA GLN A 106 -4.53 14.88 -31.51
C GLN A 106 -3.54 14.21 -30.57
N GLU A 107 -2.29 14.67 -30.54
CA GLU A 107 -1.26 14.20 -29.61
C GLU A 107 -1.64 14.52 -28.16
N LEU A 108 -1.97 15.77 -27.85
CA LEU A 108 -2.42 16.20 -26.52
C LEU A 108 -3.66 15.41 -26.06
N SER A 109 -4.64 15.24 -26.94
CA SER A 109 -5.83 14.41 -26.65
C SER A 109 -5.48 12.96 -26.32
N LYS A 110 -4.46 12.39 -26.99
CA LYS A 110 -3.98 11.03 -26.71
C LYS A 110 -3.21 10.97 -25.39
N GLU A 111 -2.41 11.99 -25.10
CA GLU A 111 -1.66 12.14 -23.84
C GLU A 111 -2.61 12.21 -22.65
N ILE A 112 -3.62 13.09 -22.69
CA ILE A 112 -4.68 13.19 -21.67
C ILE A 112 -5.32 11.82 -21.41
N ARG A 113 -5.77 11.12 -22.46
CA ARG A 113 -6.39 9.80 -22.32
C ARG A 113 -5.44 8.75 -21.76
N LYS A 114 -4.15 8.82 -22.11
CA LYS A 114 -3.13 7.89 -21.61
C LYS A 114 -2.90 8.15 -20.12
N GLU A 115 -2.82 9.40 -19.71
CA GLU A 115 -2.60 9.78 -18.33
C GLU A 115 -3.81 9.44 -17.46
N GLN A 116 -5.03 9.69 -17.92
CA GLN A 116 -6.26 9.25 -17.23
C GLN A 116 -6.30 7.74 -16.99
N ARG A 117 -5.92 6.93 -17.99
CA ARG A 117 -5.83 5.47 -17.81
C ARG A 117 -4.75 5.09 -16.81
N ARG A 118 -3.58 5.73 -16.87
CA ARG A 118 -2.48 5.49 -15.94
C ARG A 118 -2.89 5.81 -14.50
N HIS A 119 -3.48 6.98 -14.28
CA HIS A 119 -4.01 7.39 -12.98
C HIS A 119 -5.09 6.44 -12.47
N TRP A 120 -6.01 6.00 -13.34
CA TRP A 120 -7.02 5.02 -12.94
C TRP A 120 -6.40 3.71 -12.45
N HIS A 121 -5.48 3.13 -13.23
CA HIS A 121 -4.81 1.87 -12.83
C HIS A 121 -4.05 2.02 -11.52
N ASP A 122 -3.34 3.13 -11.38
CA ASP A 122 -2.58 3.43 -10.19
C ASP A 122 -3.46 3.58 -8.94
N ARG A 123 -4.54 4.35 -9.06
CA ARG A 123 -5.53 4.50 -8.01
C ARG A 123 -6.17 3.16 -7.63
N GLN A 124 -6.46 2.29 -8.61
CA GLN A 124 -6.98 0.94 -8.30
C GLN A 124 -5.97 0.10 -7.52
N LYS A 125 -4.67 0.23 -7.83
CA LYS A 125 -3.60 -0.45 -7.10
C LYS A 125 -3.56 0.00 -5.64
N LEU A 126 -3.49 1.32 -5.40
CA LEU A 126 -3.49 1.87 -4.03
C LEU A 126 -4.76 1.53 -3.25
N LEU A 127 -5.93 1.55 -3.91
CA LEU A 127 -7.18 1.12 -3.27
C LEU A 127 -7.20 -0.38 -2.93
N ALA A 128 -6.48 -1.21 -3.70
CA ALA A 128 -6.33 -2.62 -3.38
C ALA A 128 -5.41 -2.81 -2.17
N GLU A 129 -4.27 -2.12 -2.14
CA GLU A 129 -3.36 -2.10 -0.99
C GLU A 129 -4.07 -1.62 0.28
N ARG A 130 -4.83 -0.52 0.20
CA ARG A 130 -5.67 -0.02 1.31
C ARG A 130 -6.63 -1.07 1.85
N ARG A 131 -7.28 -1.85 0.96
CA ARG A 131 -8.19 -2.92 1.37
C ARG A 131 -7.46 -4.05 2.08
N GLU A 132 -6.23 -4.34 1.67
CA GLU A 132 -5.43 -5.39 2.28
C GLU A 132 -4.98 -4.98 3.69
N VAL A 133 -4.41 -3.78 3.83
CA VAL A 133 -3.99 -3.22 5.12
C VAL A 133 -5.17 -3.14 6.10
N ARG A 134 -6.37 -2.81 5.62
CA ARG A 134 -7.58 -2.83 6.47
C ARG A 134 -7.93 -4.23 6.96
N ARG A 135 -7.81 -5.26 6.11
CA ARG A 135 -8.06 -6.64 6.54
C ARG A 135 -7.02 -7.11 7.54
N GLU A 136 -5.77 -6.70 7.38
CA GLU A 136 -4.71 -6.97 8.34
C GLU A 136 -5.03 -6.35 9.70
N LEU A 137 -5.52 -5.12 9.71
CA LEU A 137 -5.98 -4.45 10.94
C LEU A 137 -7.18 -5.17 11.57
N ASP A 138 -8.18 -5.55 10.78
CA ASP A 138 -9.34 -6.32 11.26
C ASP A 138 -8.89 -7.67 11.85
N ALA A 139 -7.92 -8.36 11.23
CA ALA A 139 -7.38 -9.63 11.73
C ALA A 139 -6.62 -9.48 13.05
N LEU A 140 -5.85 -8.40 13.22
CA LEU A 140 -5.18 -8.09 14.48
C LEU A 140 -6.17 -7.87 15.63
N ASP A 141 -7.32 -7.25 15.34
CA ASP A 141 -8.40 -7.05 16.30
C ASP A 141 -9.07 -8.39 16.68
N ASP A 142 -9.28 -9.28 15.71
CA ASP A 142 -9.81 -10.63 15.95
C ASP A 142 -8.84 -11.52 16.77
N ASP A 143 -7.53 -11.46 16.48
CA ASP A 143 -6.49 -12.21 17.21
C ASP A 143 -6.34 -11.73 18.66
N LEU A 144 -6.45 -10.41 18.89
CA LEU A 144 -6.46 -9.84 20.24
C LEU A 144 -7.68 -10.34 21.03
N LEU A 145 -8.86 -10.39 20.41
CA LEU A 145 -10.07 -10.92 21.06
C LEU A 145 -9.93 -12.40 21.38
N ALA A 146 -9.32 -13.19 20.49
CA ALA A 146 -9.10 -14.61 20.70
C ALA A 146 -8.06 -14.91 21.79
N SER A 147 -7.03 -14.08 21.94
CA SER A 147 -5.99 -14.24 22.97
C SER A 147 -6.42 -13.82 24.38
N LEU A 148 -7.48 -13.01 24.49
CA LEU A 148 -8.05 -12.55 25.76
C LEU A 148 -9.16 -13.45 26.35
N LEU A 149 -9.63 -14.46 25.60
CA LEU A 149 -10.68 -15.42 25.99
C LEU A 149 -10.09 -16.75 26.50
#